data_AF-A0A059ZVP0-F1
#
_entry.id   AF-A0A059ZVP0-F1
#
_cell.length_a   1.000
_cell.length_b   1.000
_cell.length_c   1.000
_cell.angle_alpha   90.00
_cell.angle_beta   90.00
_cell.angle_gamma   90.00
#
_symmetry.space_group_name_H-M   'P 1'
#
loop_
_entity.id
_entity.type
_entity.pdbx_description
1 polymer ?
#
loop_
_entity_poly.entity_id
_entity_poly.type
_entity_poly.pdbx_seq_one_letter_code
_entity_poly.pdbx_strand_id
1 'polypeptide(L)' 'MLTQDDIVVMAREGDMIDYLVWRHYGRLDVLPLVLQHNRALARLSARDMLRLPQGTPVRMPVLADAPQLPVVRLWS' A
#
# COMPACT_ATOMS: atom_id res chain seq x y z
N MET A 1 -12.09 -4.67 22.20
CA MET A 1 -10.93 -4.84 21.30
C MET A 1 -10.89 -3.63 20.40
N LEU A 2 -10.01 -2.66 20.71
CA LEU A 2 -9.80 -1.50 19.84
C LEU A 2 -8.91 -2.00 18.71
N THR A 3 -9.51 -2.24 17.54
CA THR A 3 -8.80 -2.61 16.32
C THR A 3 -7.88 -1.44 15.94
N GLN A 4 -6.59 -1.73 15.82
CA GLN A 4 -5.55 -0.87 15.28
C GLN A 4 -6.09 -0.03 14.10
N ASP A 5 -6.01 1.30 14.19
CA ASP A 5 -6.72 2.21 13.27
C ASP A 5 -6.10 2.20 11.87
N ASP A 6 -6.67 1.40 10.96
CA ASP A 6 -6.38 1.49 9.53
C ASP A 6 -6.73 2.88 8.99
N ILE A 7 -5.82 3.50 8.23
CA ILE A 7 -6.07 4.80 7.61
C ILE A 7 -6.68 4.57 6.23
N VAL A 8 -7.77 5.28 5.92
CA VAL A 8 -8.36 5.28 4.58
C VAL A 8 -7.93 6.53 3.83
N VAL A 9 -7.24 6.34 2.70
CA VAL A 9 -6.84 7.40 1.78
C VAL A 9 -7.77 7.38 0.57
N MET A 10 -8.33 8.52 0.21
CA MET A 10 -9.12 8.68 -1.03
C MET A 10 -8.18 9.00 -2.18
N ALA A 11 -8.15 8.15 -3.19
CA ALA A 11 -7.36 8.37 -4.40
C ALA A 11 -7.88 9.59 -5.16
N ARG A 12 -6.97 10.39 -5.71
CA ARG A 12 -7.26 11.44 -6.68
C ARG A 12 -7.23 10.87 -8.09
N GLU A 13 -7.83 11.57 -9.04
CA GLU A 13 -7.84 11.14 -10.45
C GLU A 13 -6.42 10.89 -10.95
N GLY A 14 -6.17 9.67 -11.42
CA GLY A 14 -4.87 9.28 -11.97
C GLY A 14 -3.81 8.89 -10.95
N ASP A 15 -4.14 8.90 -9.65
CA ASP A 15 -3.26 8.34 -8.62
C ASP A 15 -3.01 6.85 -8.89
N MET A 16 -1.81 6.40 -8.53
CA MET A 16 -1.41 5.01 -8.64
C MET A 16 -1.26 4.42 -7.23
N ILE A 17 -1.61 3.15 -7.06
CA ILE A 17 -1.59 2.52 -5.72
C ILE A 17 -0.17 2.46 -5.13
N ASP A 18 0.83 2.18 -5.95
CA ASP A 18 2.25 2.20 -5.58
C ASP A 18 2.69 3.60 -5.12
N TYR A 19 2.26 4.66 -5.81
CA TYR A 19 2.51 6.03 -5.38
C TYR A 19 1.87 6.35 -4.01
N LEU A 20 0.62 5.93 -3.80
CA LEU A 20 -0.06 6.12 -2.50
C LEU A 20 0.65 5.37 -1.37
N VAL A 21 1.09 4.14 -1.65
CA VAL A 21 1.84 3.30 -0.71
C VAL A 21 3.20 3.93 -0.38
N TRP A 22 3.96 4.37 -1.38
CA TRP A 22 5.25 5.04 -1.17
C TRP A 22 5.08 6.34 -0.38
N ARG A 23 4.07 7.15 -0.71
CA ARG A 23 3.79 8.41 -0.01
C ARG A 23 3.43 8.19 1.46
N HIS A 24 2.74 7.10 1.78
CA HIS A 24 2.29 6.82 3.15
C HIS A 24 3.35 6.11 3.99
N TYR A 25 4.04 5.11 3.44
CA TYR A 25 4.97 4.28 4.20
C TYR A 25 6.46 4.57 3.93
N GLY A 26 6.78 5.36 2.89
CA GLY A 26 8.16 5.59 2.44
C GLY A 26 8.82 4.38 1.76
N ARG A 27 8.08 3.29 1.56
CA ARG A 27 8.58 2.00 1.04
C ARG A 27 7.51 1.28 0.23
N LEU A 28 7.92 0.40 -0.70
CA LEU A 28 7.05 -0.30 -1.65
C LEU A 28 6.94 -1.81 -1.42
N ASP A 29 7.81 -2.39 -0.58
CA ASP A 29 7.77 -3.79 -0.14
C ASP A 29 6.43 -4.19 0.49
N VAL A 30 5.69 -3.21 1.01
CA VAL A 30 4.38 -3.38 1.66
C VAL A 30 3.20 -3.37 0.69
N LEU A 31 3.42 -3.08 -0.60
CA LEU A 31 2.36 -3.03 -1.61
C LEU A 31 1.53 -4.33 -1.70
N PRO A 32 2.12 -5.55 -1.67
CA PRO A 32 1.33 -6.78 -1.68
C PRO A 32 0.39 -6.90 -0.47
N LEU A 33 0.82 -6.46 0.71
CA LEU A 33 0.00 -6.46 1.92
C LEU A 33 -1.18 -5.49 1.77
N VAL A 34 -0.93 -4.30 1.22
CA VAL A 34 -1.97 -3.31 0.93
C VAL A 34 -2.99 -3.87 -0.08
N LEU A 35 -2.54 -4.53 -1.14
CA LEU A 35 -3.43 -5.19 -2.11
C LEU A 35 -4.26 -6.31 -1.48
N GLN A 36 -3.70 -7.08 -0.54
CA GLN A 36 -4.44 -8.10 0.21
C GLN A 36 -5.54 -7.51 1.09
N HIS A 37 -5.29 -6.36 1.70
CA HIS A 37 -6.29 -5.61 2.49
C HIS A 37 -7.34 -4.92 1.60
N ASN A 38 -7.02 -4.71 0.32
CA ASN A 38 -7.87 -4.05 -0.66
C ASN A 38 -8.20 -4.99 -1.84
N ARG A 39 -8.76 -6.17 -1.57
CA ARG A 39 -9.09 -7.16 -2.62
C ARG A 39 -9.96 -6.61 -3.75
N ALA A 40 -10.78 -5.57 -3.48
CA ALA A 40 -11.56 -4.90 -4.51
C ALA A 40 -10.68 -4.19 -5.56
N LEU A 41 -9.56 -3.59 -5.14
CA LEU A 41 -8.60 -2.95 -6.05
C LEU A 41 -7.91 -3.96 -6.95
N ALA A 42 -7.58 -5.14 -6.40
CA ALA A 42 -6.99 -6.23 -7.18
C ALA A 42 -7.95 -6.85 -8.23
N ARG A 43 -9.24 -6.51 -8.18
CA ARG A 43 -10.25 -6.94 -9.16
C ARG A 43 -10.53 -5.90 -10.25
N LEU A 44 -9.93 -4.71 -10.14
CA LEU A 44 -10.04 -3.69 -11.17
C LEU A 44 -9.37 -4.15 -12.46
N SER A 45 -9.80 -3.59 -13.59
CA SER A 45 -9.12 -3.81 -14.86
C SER A 45 -7.67 -3.30 -14.75
N ALA A 46 -6.74 -3.84 -15.55
CA ALA A 46 -5.35 -3.36 -15.54
C ALA A 46 -5.25 -1.84 -15.79
N ARG A 47 -6.20 -1.28 -16.57
CA ARG A 47 -6.31 0.15 -16.83
C ARG A 47 -6.69 0.95 -15.57
N ASP A 48 -7.71 0.50 -14.86
CA ASP A 48 -8.21 1.18 -13.66
C ASP A 48 -7.32 0.92 -12.43
N MET A 49 -6.53 -0.15 -12.45
CA MET A 49 -5.49 -0.42 -11.45
C MET A 49 -4.25 0.45 -11.68
N LEU A 50 -3.94 0.78 -12.94
CA LEU A 50 -2.83 1.67 -13.29
C LEU A 50 -3.17 3.14 -13.00
N ARG A 51 -4.44 3.54 -13.10
CA ARG A 51 -4.92 4.86 -12.74
C ARG A 51 -6.22 4.74 -11.96
N LEU A 52 -6.14 4.93 -10.65
CA LEU A 52 -7.30 4.82 -9.78
C LEU A 52 -8.30 5.93 -10.14
N PRO A 53 -9.59 5.58 -10.29
CA PRO A 53 -10.65 6.57 -10.40
C PRO A 53 -10.66 7.49 -9.19
N GLN A 54 -10.99 8.77 -9.38
CA GLN A 54 -11.17 9.72 -8.29
C GLN A 54 -12.13 9.18 -7.22
N GLY A 55 -11.74 9.35 -5.95
CA GLY A 55 -12.54 8.94 -4.80
C GLY A 55 -12.44 7.45 -4.48
N THR A 56 -11.57 6.70 -5.15
CA THR A 56 -11.35 5.28 -4.82
C THR A 56 -10.76 5.16 -3.41
N PRO A 57 -11.43 4.48 -2.47
CA PRO A 57 -10.91 4.31 -1.12
C PRO A 57 -9.81 3.26 -1.09
N VAL A 58 -8.65 3.62 -0.54
CA VAL A 58 -7.51 2.72 -0.32
C VAL A 58 -7.26 2.59 1.17
N ARG A 59 -7.42 1.38 1.70
CA ARG A 59 -7.12 1.06 3.10
C ARG A 59 -5.63 0.85 3.28
N MET A 60 -5.02 1.63 4.16
CA MET A 60 -3.62 1.55 4.52
C MET A 60 -3.53 0.89 5.91
N PRO A 61 -3.20 -0.41 5.98
CA PRO A 61 -3.09 -1.09 7.27
C PRO A 61 -1.93 -0.55 8.09
N VAL A 62 -2.10 -0.46 9.40
CA VAL A 62 -0.96 -0.17 10.27
C VAL A 62 0.02 -1.33 10.19
N LEU A 63 1.26 -1.02 9.82
CA LEU A 63 2.31 -2.02 9.75
C LEU A 63 2.87 -2.22 11.14
N ALA A 64 2.87 -3.47 11.62
CA ALA A 64 3.78 -3.83 12.70
C ALA A 64 5.21 -3.61 12.18
N ASP A 65 6.07 -3.01 13.01
CA ASP A 65 7.47 -2.82 12.64
C ASP A 65 8.06 -4.16 12.20
N ALA A 66 8.59 -4.18 10.97
CA ALA A 66 9.24 -5.37 10.46
C ALA A 66 10.50 -5.62 11.31
N PRO A 67 10.80 -6.86 11.69
CA PRO A 67 12.06 -7.16 12.36
C PRO A 67 13.20 -6.68 11.47
N GLN A 68 14.09 -5.85 12.00
CA GLN A 68 15.29 -5.41 11.30
C GLN A 68 16.15 -6.65 11.01
N LEU A 69 16.19 -7.06 9.74
CA LEU A 69 17.06 -8.15 9.31
C LEU A 69 18.51 -7.67 9.37
N PRO A 70 19.45 -8.51 9.85
CA PRO A 70 20.85 -8.14 9.91
C PRO A 70 21.36 -7.80 8.50
N VAL A 71 22.00 -6.64 8.37
CA VAL A 71 22.63 -6.20 7.13
C VAL A 71 23.83 -7.10 6.85
N VAL A 72 23.75 -7.90 5.78
CA VAL A 72 24.87 -8.74 5.32
C VAL A 72 25.67 -7.96 4.28
N ARG A 73 26.96 -7.70 4.56
CA ARG A 73 27.89 -7.10 3.60
C ARG A 73 28.44 -8.21 2.70
N LEU A 74 28.08 -8.19 1.41
CA LEU A 74 28.47 -9.26 0.49
C LEU A 74 29.94 -9.19 0.06
N TRP A 75 30.58 -8.01 0.13
CA TRP A 75 31.99 -7.82 -0.20
C TRP A 75 32.64 -6.75 0.69
N SER A 76 33.93 -6.92 0.99
CA SER A 76 34.77 -6.03 1.82
C SER A 76 35.53 -5.04 0.95
#